data_AF-A0A960L5U8-F1
#
_entry.id   AF-A0A960L5U8-F1
#
_cell.length_a   1.000
_cell.length_b   1.000
_cell.length_c   1.000
_cell.angle_alpha   90.00
_cell.angle_beta   90.00
_cell.angle_gamma   90.00
#
_symmetry.space_group_name_H-M   'P 1'
#
loop_
_entity.id
_entity.type
_entity.pdbx_description
1 polymer ?
#
loop_
_entity_poly.entity_id
_entity_poly.type
_entity_poly.pdbx_seq_one_letter_code
_entity_poly.pdbx_strand_id
1 'polypeptide(L)'
;MRLLSYSLWGNDAKYGVGALRNVDLAAEHYPGWRCRFYLARSVGADLRRRLAAAPNAELVAVAAAGDWRSLLWRLHAAADPRVEVVVFRDTDSRPDGRERAAVEEWLGSGLPIHVMRDHPWHRRPIHGGMWGLRRGALPELPALLAAWPAADRWGDDEDFLARQVYPRVADRCLVHDEIGDGRPFPVPRRPRHHVGMVLDEHERPVADHLEALDRALAVSAVPSGKGVPA
;
A
#
# COMPACT_ATOMS: atom_id res chain seq x y z
N MET A 1 11.47 15.08 2.40
CA MET A 1 11.33 13.85 3.23
C MET A 1 10.65 12.73 2.46
N ARG A 2 10.89 11.45 2.81
CA ARG A 2 10.22 10.28 2.22
C ARG A 2 9.32 9.60 3.26
N LEU A 3 8.11 9.20 2.85
CA LEU A 3 7.07 8.69 3.76
C LEU A 3 6.53 7.33 3.37
N LEU A 4 6.25 6.52 4.39
CA LEU A 4 5.20 5.50 4.36
C LEU A 4 3.97 6.09 5.04
N SER A 5 2.82 6.14 4.36
CA SER A 5 1.62 6.84 4.83
C SER A 5 0.48 5.85 5.10
N TYR A 6 -0.11 5.96 6.30
CA TYR A 6 -1.11 5.04 6.84
C TYR A 6 -2.33 5.79 7.38
N SER A 7 -3.48 5.17 7.27
CA SER A 7 -4.69 5.55 8.01
C SER A 7 -4.97 4.54 9.12
N LEU A 8 -5.44 4.99 10.27
CA LEU A 8 -5.78 4.10 11.38
C LEU A 8 -6.96 4.64 12.19
N TRP A 9 -7.96 3.78 12.39
CA TRP A 9 -9.14 4.03 13.21
C TRP A 9 -9.58 2.73 13.91
N GLY A 10 -10.46 2.86 14.89
CA GLY A 10 -10.93 1.73 15.69
C GLY A 10 -9.86 1.20 16.66
N ASN A 11 -10.15 0.05 17.26
CA ASN A 11 -9.30 -0.61 18.25
C ASN A 11 -9.11 -2.12 17.96
N ASP A 12 -9.37 -2.55 16.74
CA ASP A 12 -9.06 -3.92 16.33
C ASP A 12 -7.54 -4.15 16.39
N ALA A 13 -7.15 -5.20 17.12
CA ALA A 13 -5.76 -5.54 17.39
C ALA A 13 -4.97 -5.76 16.09
N LYS A 14 -5.60 -6.31 15.05
CA LYS A 14 -5.01 -6.54 13.73
C LYS A 14 -4.31 -5.28 13.21
N TYR A 15 -5.02 -4.15 13.23
CA TYR A 15 -4.50 -2.89 12.69
C TYR A 15 -3.57 -2.18 13.67
N GLY A 16 -3.83 -2.27 14.97
CA GLY A 16 -3.01 -1.61 15.99
C GLY A 16 -1.64 -2.26 16.17
N VAL A 17 -1.59 -3.59 16.29
CA VAL A 17 -0.34 -4.37 16.32
C VAL A 17 0.39 -4.23 14.99
N GLY A 18 -0.34 -4.31 13.88
CA GLY A 18 0.24 -4.12 12.55
C GLY A 18 0.87 -2.74 12.34
N ALA A 19 0.24 -1.66 12.85
CA ALA A 19 0.82 -0.33 12.79
C ALA A 19 2.17 -0.24 13.52
N LEU A 20 2.27 -0.83 14.71
CA LEU A 20 3.52 -0.88 15.48
C LEU A 20 4.58 -1.71 14.76
N ARG A 21 4.19 -2.87 14.23
CA ARG A 21 5.11 -3.73 13.47
C ARG A 21 5.63 -3.05 12.21
N ASN A 22 4.79 -2.29 11.52
CA ASN A 22 5.17 -1.53 10.35
C ASN A 22 6.18 -0.42 10.66
N VAL A 23 6.12 0.19 11.85
CA VAL A 23 7.12 1.16 12.27
C VAL A 23 8.50 0.52 12.44
N ASP A 24 8.56 -0.64 13.10
CA ASP A 24 9.81 -1.38 13.30
C ASP A 24 10.40 -1.81 11.95
N LEU A 25 9.59 -2.43 11.09
CA LEU A 25 10.02 -2.92 9.78
C LEU A 25 10.39 -1.78 8.81
N ALA A 26 9.75 -0.62 8.94
CA ALA A 26 10.15 0.55 8.16
C ALA A 26 11.53 1.06 8.56
N ALA A 27 11.90 0.98 9.84
CA ALA A 27 13.25 1.34 10.28
C ALA A 27 14.31 0.40 9.68
N GLU A 28 13.98 -0.89 9.51
CA GLU A 28 14.83 -1.90 8.87
C GLU A 28 14.92 -1.72 7.35
N HIS A 29 13.77 -1.72 6.66
CA HIS A 29 13.73 -1.81 5.20
C HIS A 29 13.76 -0.44 4.51
N TYR A 30 13.36 0.63 5.19
CA TYR A 30 13.30 1.99 4.65
C TYR A 30 14.11 2.98 5.51
N PRO A 31 15.43 2.77 5.68
CA PRO A 31 16.25 3.66 6.48
C PRO A 31 16.16 5.11 5.99
N GLY A 32 15.93 6.03 6.92
CA GLY A 32 15.74 7.46 6.64
C GLY A 32 14.34 7.87 6.18
N TRP A 33 13.41 6.93 6.01
CA TRP A 33 11.99 7.23 5.79
C TRP A 33 11.25 7.38 7.11
N ARG A 34 10.09 8.03 7.08
CA ARG A 34 9.19 8.12 8.24
C ARG A 34 7.86 7.45 7.96
N CYS A 35 7.26 6.86 8.98
CA CYS A 35 5.88 6.40 8.95
C CYS A 35 4.97 7.52 9.44
N ARG A 36 4.05 8.00 8.59
CA ARG A 36 3.02 8.95 8.98
C ARG A 36 1.69 8.23 9.18
N PHE A 37 1.10 8.39 10.36
CA PHE A 37 -0.19 7.81 10.70
C PHE A 37 -1.25 8.90 10.86
N TYR A 38 -2.31 8.84 10.04
CA TYR A 38 -3.52 9.62 10.22
C TYR A 38 -4.45 8.87 11.18
N LEU A 39 -4.58 9.38 12.39
CA LEU A 39 -5.23 8.69 13.51
C LEU A 39 -6.61 9.28 13.81
N ALA A 40 -7.66 8.51 13.60
CA ALA A 40 -9.02 8.84 14.05
C ALA A 40 -9.06 8.95 15.57
N ARG A 41 -9.97 9.74 16.14
CA ARG A 41 -10.22 9.87 17.59
C ARG A 41 -10.47 8.52 18.29
N SER A 42 -11.05 7.55 17.60
CA SER A 42 -11.36 6.21 18.15
C SER A 42 -10.14 5.40 18.55
N VAL A 43 -8.95 5.70 18.01
CA VAL A 43 -7.71 4.99 18.34
C VAL A 43 -7.33 5.23 19.80
N GLY A 44 -7.16 4.14 20.55
CA GLY A 44 -6.83 4.16 21.97
C GLY A 44 -5.53 4.90 22.32
N ALA A 45 -5.52 5.50 23.51
CA ALA A 45 -4.40 6.34 23.96
C ALA A 45 -3.08 5.57 24.10
N ASP A 46 -3.11 4.29 24.50
CA ASP A 46 -1.90 3.47 24.61
C ASP A 46 -1.19 3.30 23.26
N LEU A 47 -1.93 2.92 22.22
CA LEU A 47 -1.39 2.77 20.88
C LEU A 47 -0.80 4.09 20.35
N ARG A 48 -1.47 5.22 20.59
CA ARG A 48 -0.94 6.54 20.24
C ARG A 48 0.40 6.83 20.92
N ARG A 49 0.50 6.56 22.23
CA ARG A 49 1.76 6.76 22.96
C ARG A 49 2.87 5.89 22.41
N ARG A 50 2.59 4.62 22.14
CA ARG A 50 3.57 3.67 21.60
C ARG A 50 4.06 4.08 20.21
N LEU A 51 3.16 4.51 19.33
CA LEU A 51 3.54 5.05 18.02
C LEU A 51 4.33 6.36 18.16
N ALA A 52 3.94 7.26 19.07
CA ALA A 52 4.64 8.54 19.29
C ALA A 52 6.05 8.35 19.87
N ALA A 53 6.31 7.26 20.57
CA ALA A 53 7.63 6.94 21.12
C ALA A 53 8.62 6.47 20.04
N ALA A 54 8.15 6.08 18.86
CA ALA A 54 9.02 5.61 17.80
C ALA A 54 9.68 6.77 17.03
N PRO A 55 11.01 6.75 16.83
CA PRO A 55 11.75 7.89 16.27
C PRO A 55 11.42 8.17 14.79
N ASN A 56 11.01 7.14 14.05
CA ASN A 56 10.62 7.23 12.64
C ASN A 56 9.11 7.43 12.45
N ALA A 57 8.32 7.65 13.51
CA ALA A 57 6.88 7.90 13.38
C ALA A 57 6.52 9.39 13.37
N GLU A 58 5.45 9.74 12.68
CA GLU A 58 4.78 11.05 12.70
C GLU A 58 3.27 10.81 12.83
N LEU A 59 2.62 11.44 13.81
CA LEU A 59 1.18 11.25 14.05
C LEU A 59 0.41 12.50 13.63
N VAL A 60 -0.63 12.30 12.82
CA VAL A 60 -1.58 13.34 12.44
C VAL A 60 -2.93 12.98 13.06
N ALA A 61 -3.37 13.76 14.04
CA ALA A 61 -4.67 13.56 14.65
C ALA A 61 -5.79 14.03 13.70
N VAL A 62 -6.78 13.17 13.46
CA VAL A 62 -7.99 13.51 12.70
C VAL A 62 -9.17 13.56 13.67
N ALA A 63 -9.87 14.70 13.71
CA ALA A 63 -10.98 14.96 14.62
C ALA A 63 -12.29 14.24 14.24
N ALA A 64 -12.20 12.99 13.77
CA ALA A 64 -13.30 12.12 13.42
C ALA A 64 -13.20 10.78 14.16
N ALA A 65 -14.33 10.12 14.43
CA ALA A 65 -14.31 8.78 15.02
C ALA A 65 -13.66 7.75 14.06
N GLY A 66 -13.71 8.00 12.76
CA GLY A 66 -13.11 7.14 11.73
C GLY A 66 -14.00 5.96 11.38
N ASP A 67 -14.08 5.72 10.08
CA ASP A 67 -14.81 4.64 9.41
C ASP A 67 -14.14 4.33 8.06
N TRP A 68 -14.79 3.68 7.10
CA TRP A 68 -14.16 3.32 5.83
C TRP A 68 -13.65 4.52 5.02
N ARG A 69 -14.23 5.71 5.19
CA ARG A 69 -13.76 6.95 4.52
C ARG A 69 -12.36 7.34 4.98
N SER A 70 -11.94 6.86 6.16
CA SER A 70 -10.62 7.13 6.73
C SER A 70 -9.49 6.56 5.88
N LEU A 71 -9.74 5.54 5.06
CA LEU A 71 -8.74 4.98 4.15
C LEU A 71 -8.15 6.06 3.22
N LEU A 72 -8.93 7.09 2.86
CA LEU A 72 -8.46 8.21 2.04
C LEU A 72 -7.51 9.16 2.78
N TRP A 73 -7.51 9.19 4.13
CA TRP A 73 -6.70 10.17 4.87
C TRP A 73 -5.20 10.05 4.62
N ARG A 74 -4.70 8.83 4.42
CA ARG A 74 -3.30 8.58 4.07
C ARG A 74 -2.87 9.36 2.82
N LEU A 75 -3.81 9.65 1.91
CA LEU A 75 -3.55 10.37 0.65
C LEU A 75 -3.25 11.86 0.87
N HIS A 76 -3.63 12.43 2.01
CA HIS A 76 -3.26 13.82 2.35
C HIS A 76 -1.75 14.03 2.48
N ALA A 77 -0.97 12.95 2.65
CA ALA A 77 0.49 13.05 2.67
C ALA A 77 1.06 13.60 1.34
N ALA A 78 0.37 13.40 0.22
CA ALA A 78 0.76 13.93 -1.08
C ALA A 78 0.65 15.46 -1.18
N ALA A 79 -0.17 16.09 -0.33
CA ALA A 79 -0.38 17.53 -0.30
C ALA A 79 0.68 18.25 0.55
N ASP A 80 1.46 17.54 1.36
CA ASP A 80 2.46 18.15 2.22
C ASP A 80 3.70 18.58 1.41
N PRO A 81 4.01 19.88 1.34
CA PRO A 81 5.12 20.41 0.53
C PRO A 81 6.50 20.03 1.08
N ARG A 82 6.60 19.26 2.17
CA ARG A 82 7.86 18.70 2.68
C ARG A 82 8.09 17.26 2.19
N VAL A 83 7.06 16.61 1.66
CA VAL A 83 7.09 15.21 1.20
C VAL A 83 7.55 15.17 -0.26
N GLU A 84 8.68 14.51 -0.50
CA GLU A 84 9.26 14.29 -1.84
C GLU A 84 8.74 13.01 -2.47
N VAL A 85 8.55 11.98 -1.65
CA VAL A 85 8.09 10.65 -2.04
C VAL A 85 7.17 10.15 -0.95
N VAL A 86 6.03 9.58 -1.33
CA VAL A 86 5.15 8.85 -0.42
C VAL A 86 4.79 7.50 -1.02
N VAL A 87 4.82 6.46 -0.19
CA VAL A 87 4.23 5.15 -0.46
C VAL A 87 3.07 4.99 0.50
N PHE A 88 1.90 4.68 -0.02
CA PHE A 88 0.69 4.47 0.75
C PHE A 88 0.58 3.00 1.13
N ARG A 89 0.29 2.72 2.39
CA ARG A 89 0.33 1.36 2.96
C ARG A 89 -0.86 1.13 3.88
N ASP A 90 -1.35 -0.11 3.92
CA ASP A 90 -2.27 -0.58 4.95
C ASP A 90 -1.49 -1.01 6.20
N THR A 91 -2.11 -0.94 7.38
CA THR A 91 -1.46 -1.36 8.63
C THR A 91 -1.48 -2.88 8.83
N ASP A 92 -2.31 -3.60 8.10
CA ASP A 92 -2.40 -5.06 8.13
C ASP A 92 -1.50 -5.77 7.10
N SER A 93 -0.61 -5.03 6.42
CA SER A 93 0.44 -5.61 5.59
C SER A 93 1.81 -5.06 5.96
N ARG A 94 2.84 -5.92 5.88
CA ARG A 94 4.20 -5.61 6.33
C ARG A 94 5.08 -5.08 5.18
N PRO A 95 5.79 -3.96 5.36
CA PRO A 95 6.85 -3.59 4.42
C PRO A 95 7.97 -4.62 4.53
N ASP A 96 8.56 -5.00 3.41
CA ASP A 96 9.60 -6.01 3.35
C ASP A 96 10.67 -5.66 2.30
N GLY A 97 11.71 -6.51 2.19
CA GLY A 97 12.78 -6.33 1.23
C GLY A 97 12.32 -6.39 -0.24
N ARG A 98 11.29 -7.17 -0.56
CA ARG A 98 10.75 -7.28 -1.93
C ARG A 98 10.02 -6.01 -2.34
N GLU A 99 9.20 -5.46 -1.45
CA GLU A 99 8.59 -4.15 -1.64
C GLU A 99 9.65 -3.07 -1.79
N ARG A 100 10.63 -3.04 -0.88
CA ARG A 100 11.69 -2.03 -0.89
C ARG A 100 12.42 -2.00 -2.23
N ALA A 101 12.79 -3.16 -2.76
CA ALA A 101 13.48 -3.27 -4.05
C ALA A 101 12.62 -2.74 -5.21
N ALA A 102 11.32 -3.03 -5.21
CA ALA A 102 10.39 -2.48 -6.21
C ALA A 102 10.25 -0.95 -6.09
N VAL A 103 10.21 -0.41 -4.87
CA VAL A 103 10.21 1.05 -4.64
C VAL A 103 11.53 1.67 -5.09
N GLU A 104 12.68 1.03 -4.84
CA GLU A 104 13.97 1.52 -5.32
C GLU A 104 14.07 1.54 -6.84
N GLU A 105 13.60 0.50 -7.51
CA GLU A 105 13.58 0.45 -8.97
C GLU A 105 12.69 1.56 -9.55
N TRP A 106 11.51 1.77 -8.95
CA TRP A 106 10.66 2.91 -9.30
C TRP A 106 11.37 4.26 -9.08
N LEU A 107 12.06 4.42 -7.95
CA LEU A 107 12.83 5.63 -7.67
C LEU A 107 13.96 5.85 -8.68
N GLY A 108 14.61 4.78 -9.14
CA GLY A 108 15.62 4.81 -10.20
C GLY A 108 15.06 5.15 -11.57
N SER A 109 13.81 4.76 -11.87
CA SER A 109 13.19 4.99 -13.19
C SER A 109 12.87 6.46 -13.51
N GLY A 110 12.80 7.33 -12.50
CA GLY A 110 12.34 8.71 -12.67
C GLY A 110 10.82 8.88 -12.82
N LEU A 111 10.05 7.80 -12.98
CA LEU A 111 8.61 7.88 -13.20
C LEU A 111 7.86 8.45 -11.98
N PRO A 112 6.78 9.23 -12.19
CA PRO A 112 6.10 9.93 -11.10
C PRO A 112 5.27 9.03 -10.20
N ILE A 113 4.79 7.89 -10.70
CA ILE A 113 3.84 6.99 -10.01
C ILE A 113 4.35 5.55 -9.99
N HIS A 114 4.09 4.85 -8.88
CA HIS A 114 4.38 3.42 -8.70
C HIS A 114 3.12 2.68 -8.31
N VAL A 115 2.96 1.49 -8.88
CA VAL A 115 1.88 0.55 -8.54
C VAL A 115 2.48 -0.84 -8.35
N MET A 116 1.99 -1.54 -7.34
CA MET A 116 2.34 -2.93 -7.03
C MET A 116 1.10 -3.81 -6.99
N ARG A 117 1.11 -4.91 -7.76
CA ARG A 117 0.05 -5.91 -7.80
C ARG A 117 0.67 -7.30 -7.69
N ASP A 118 0.79 -7.80 -6.47
CA ASP A 118 1.55 -9.03 -6.22
C ASP A 118 0.71 -10.28 -5.91
N HIS A 119 -0.60 -10.24 -6.17
CA HIS A 119 -1.56 -11.30 -5.81
C HIS A 119 -2.67 -11.40 -6.89
N PRO A 120 -3.24 -12.59 -7.20
CA PRO A 120 -4.28 -12.73 -8.24
C PRO A 120 -5.57 -11.94 -7.96
N TRP A 121 -5.80 -11.57 -6.70
CA TRP A 121 -6.92 -10.70 -6.32
C TRP A 121 -6.59 -9.22 -6.37
N HIS A 122 -5.35 -8.84 -6.68
CA HIS A 122 -4.97 -7.45 -6.92
C HIS A 122 -5.43 -6.98 -8.32
N ARG A 123 -6.74 -7.01 -8.55
CA ARG A 123 -7.37 -6.75 -9.86
C ARG A 123 -7.69 -5.29 -10.11
N ARG A 124 -7.58 -4.43 -9.11
CA ARG A 124 -7.76 -2.99 -9.30
C ARG A 124 -6.54 -2.39 -9.99
N PRO A 125 -6.71 -1.32 -10.77
CA PRO A 125 -5.56 -0.66 -11.39
C PRO A 125 -4.59 -0.09 -10.35
N ILE A 126 -5.10 0.35 -9.20
CA ILE A 126 -4.32 0.81 -8.04
C ILE A 126 -5.03 0.28 -6.78
N HIS A 127 -4.27 -0.34 -5.88
CA HIS A 127 -4.74 -0.77 -4.56
C HIS A 127 -4.36 0.26 -3.49
N GLY A 128 -5.24 0.47 -2.51
CA GLY A 128 -5.12 1.54 -1.51
C GLY A 128 -3.79 1.58 -0.74
N GLY A 129 -3.27 0.39 -0.39
CA GLY A 129 -2.01 0.21 0.32
C GLY A 129 -0.80 -0.18 -0.52
N MET A 130 -0.88 -0.12 -1.87
CA MET A 130 0.12 -0.72 -2.76
C MET A 130 0.57 0.20 -3.90
N TRP A 131 0.78 1.48 -3.58
CA TRP A 131 1.18 2.47 -4.58
C TRP A 131 1.95 3.64 -3.96
N GLY A 132 2.63 4.41 -4.80
CA GLY A 132 3.39 5.56 -4.38
C GLY A 132 3.43 6.67 -5.42
N LEU A 133 3.70 7.88 -4.97
CA LEU A 133 3.86 9.04 -5.83
C LEU A 133 5.01 9.94 -5.39
N ARG A 134 5.61 10.61 -6.37
CA ARG A 134 6.57 11.70 -6.15
C ARG A 134 5.83 13.02 -5.98
N ARG A 135 6.46 13.96 -5.29
CA ARG A 135 5.95 15.32 -5.18
C ARG A 135 5.62 15.89 -6.55
N GLY A 136 4.46 16.55 -6.65
CA GLY A 136 4.03 17.19 -7.89
C GLY A 136 3.61 16.20 -8.99
N ALA A 137 3.62 14.88 -8.73
CA ALA A 137 3.10 13.90 -9.67
C ALA A 137 1.61 14.10 -9.94
N LEU A 138 0.84 14.47 -8.91
CA LEU A 138 -0.61 14.63 -9.00
C LEU A 138 -1.08 15.84 -8.17
N PRO A 139 -0.75 17.08 -8.59
CA PRO A 139 -1.08 18.30 -7.85
C PRO A 139 -2.58 18.51 -7.63
N GLU A 140 -3.43 17.92 -8.47
CA GLU A 140 -4.88 17.95 -8.37
C GLU A 140 -5.47 17.00 -7.32
N LEU A 141 -4.67 16.08 -6.76
CA LEU A 141 -5.14 15.07 -5.79
C LEU A 141 -5.94 15.67 -4.62
N PRO A 142 -5.54 16.79 -3.98
CA PRO A 142 -6.31 17.39 -2.89
C PRO A 142 -7.70 17.84 -3.34
N ALA A 143 -7.83 18.41 -4.54
CA ALA A 143 -9.11 18.83 -5.10
C ALA A 143 -9.98 17.62 -5.45
N LEU A 144 -9.39 16.55 -5.99
CA LEU A 144 -10.10 15.30 -6.27
C LEU A 144 -10.63 14.66 -4.98
N LEU A 145 -9.83 14.63 -3.91
CA LEU A 145 -10.25 14.12 -2.61
C LEU A 145 -11.42 14.94 -2.04
N ALA A 146 -11.35 16.27 -2.12
CA ALA A 146 -12.41 17.14 -1.62
C ALA A 146 -13.72 17.00 -2.42
N ALA A 147 -13.64 16.70 -3.72
CA ALA A 147 -14.80 16.52 -4.59
C ALA A 147 -15.37 15.09 -4.56
N TRP A 148 -14.62 14.11 -4.04
CA TRP A 148 -15.08 12.73 -3.99
C TRP A 148 -16.19 12.56 -2.93
N PRO A 149 -17.38 12.08 -3.30
CA PRO A 149 -18.47 11.83 -2.36
C PRO A 149 -18.22 10.54 -1.59
N ALA A 150 -17.22 10.56 -0.70
CA ALA A 150 -16.73 9.38 0.00
C ALA A 150 -17.85 8.69 0.80
N ALA A 151 -18.01 7.39 0.58
CA ALA A 151 -18.98 6.56 1.27
C ALA A 151 -18.31 5.74 2.38
N ASP A 152 -19.04 5.52 3.48
CA ASP A 152 -18.63 4.56 4.51
C ASP A 152 -18.89 3.13 4.02
N ARG A 153 -18.05 2.67 3.07
CA ARG A 153 -18.16 1.36 2.42
C ARG A 153 -16.77 0.82 2.11
N TRP A 154 -16.61 -0.48 2.30
CA TRP A 154 -15.43 -1.21 1.84
C TRP A 154 -15.17 -0.99 0.33
N GLY A 155 -13.92 -0.69 -0.01
CA GLY A 155 -13.46 -0.48 -1.39
C GLY A 155 -13.78 0.88 -2.00
N ASP A 156 -14.35 1.83 -1.24
CA ASP A 156 -14.62 3.18 -1.76
C ASP A 156 -13.35 3.96 -2.08
N ASP A 157 -12.27 3.74 -1.34
CA ASP A 157 -10.95 4.30 -1.63
C ASP A 157 -10.37 3.74 -2.94
N GLU A 158 -10.52 2.44 -3.18
CA GLU A 158 -10.10 1.85 -4.45
C GLU A 158 -10.98 2.28 -5.63
N ASP A 159 -12.28 2.53 -5.40
CA ASP A 159 -13.15 3.16 -6.41
C ASP A 159 -12.68 4.58 -6.74
N PHE A 160 -12.32 5.37 -5.73
CA PHE A 160 -11.70 6.69 -5.92
C PHE A 160 -10.42 6.58 -6.74
N LEU A 161 -9.51 5.68 -6.37
CA LEU A 161 -8.25 5.50 -7.08
C LEU A 161 -8.48 5.06 -8.53
N ALA A 162 -9.40 4.14 -8.79
CA ALA A 162 -9.71 3.66 -10.13
C ALA A 162 -10.36 4.72 -11.02
N ARG A 163 -11.25 5.57 -10.47
CA ARG A 163 -12.04 6.54 -11.25
C ARG A 163 -11.40 7.92 -11.34
N GLN A 164 -10.70 8.34 -10.29
CA GLN A 164 -10.13 9.68 -10.20
C GLN A 164 -8.62 9.69 -10.38
N VAL A 165 -7.88 8.72 -9.85
CA VAL A 165 -6.42 8.75 -9.92
C VAL A 165 -5.91 8.08 -11.19
N TYR A 166 -6.22 6.80 -11.39
CA TYR A 166 -5.62 5.98 -12.45
C TYR A 166 -5.73 6.58 -13.86
N PRO A 167 -6.87 7.13 -14.31
CA PRO A 167 -6.99 7.72 -15.65
C PRO A 167 -6.03 8.89 -15.92
N ARG A 168 -5.51 9.54 -14.86
CA ARG A 168 -4.59 10.68 -14.94
C ARG A 168 -3.12 10.28 -14.83
N VAL A 169 -2.84 9.01 -14.54
CA VAL A 169 -1.48 8.53 -14.26
C VAL A 169 -1.08 7.27 -15.00
N ALA A 170 -2.01 6.64 -15.73
CA ALA A 170 -1.80 5.35 -16.37
C ALA A 170 -0.58 5.33 -17.33
N ASP A 171 -0.34 6.42 -18.05
CA ASP A 171 0.77 6.58 -19.00
C ASP A 171 2.11 6.96 -18.35
N ARG A 172 2.12 7.21 -17.04
CA ARG A 172 3.27 7.70 -16.28
C ARG A 172 3.50 6.90 -14.99
N CYS A 173 3.13 5.62 -15.01
CA CYS A 173 3.30 4.72 -13.87
C CYS A 173 4.30 3.61 -14.18
N LEU A 174 5.13 3.27 -13.18
CA LEU A 174 5.88 2.03 -13.17
C LEU A 174 5.05 0.99 -12.42
N VAL A 175 4.70 -0.11 -13.10
CA VAL A 175 3.84 -1.14 -12.55
C VAL A 175 4.61 -2.44 -12.37
N HIS A 176 4.73 -2.87 -11.11
CA HIS A 176 5.17 -4.21 -10.78
C HIS A 176 3.94 -5.11 -10.59
N ASP A 177 3.83 -6.12 -11.43
CA ASP A 177 2.73 -7.07 -11.44
C ASP A 177 3.24 -8.39 -11.98
N GLU A 178 3.62 -9.30 -11.07
CA GLU A 178 4.24 -10.59 -11.42
C GLU A 178 3.20 -11.64 -11.86
N ILE A 179 1.91 -11.41 -11.56
CA ILE A 179 0.83 -12.38 -11.83
C ILE A 179 0.00 -11.95 -13.04
N GLY A 180 -0.20 -10.66 -13.23
CA GLY A 180 -0.79 -10.09 -14.44
C GLY A 180 0.25 -9.77 -15.51
N ASP A 181 -0.07 -8.81 -16.37
CA ASP A 181 0.71 -8.46 -17.56
C ASP A 181 1.76 -7.35 -17.31
N GLY A 182 2.12 -7.08 -16.05
CA GLY A 182 3.10 -6.04 -15.74
C GLY A 182 4.52 -6.56 -15.61
N ARG A 183 5.38 -5.74 -15.00
CA ARG A 183 6.79 -6.10 -14.81
C ARG A 183 6.95 -6.98 -13.57
N PRO A 184 7.86 -7.97 -13.58
CA PRO A 184 8.15 -8.75 -12.38
C PRO A 184 8.76 -7.85 -11.30
N PHE A 185 8.59 -8.23 -10.03
CA PHE A 185 9.30 -7.58 -8.92
C PHE A 185 10.81 -7.86 -9.01
N PRO A 186 11.69 -6.91 -8.61
CA PRO A 186 13.14 -7.09 -8.75
C PRO A 186 13.70 -8.22 -7.89
N VAL A 187 13.06 -8.52 -6.76
CA VAL A 187 13.43 -9.63 -5.87
C VAL A 187 12.45 -10.77 -6.09
N PRO A 188 12.87 -12.01 -6.40
CA PRO A 188 11.98 -13.14 -6.63
C PRO A 188 11.06 -13.48 -5.45
N ARG A 189 9.91 -14.06 -5.76
CA ARG A 189 8.89 -14.38 -4.76
C ARG A 189 9.33 -15.56 -3.90
N ARG A 190 9.17 -15.43 -2.58
CA ARG A 190 9.27 -16.58 -1.65
C ARG A 190 7.95 -17.37 -1.66
N PRO A 191 7.97 -18.70 -1.48
CA PRO A 191 6.74 -19.50 -1.46
C PRO A 191 5.68 -18.91 -0.54
N ARG A 192 4.44 -18.82 -1.04
CA ARG A 192 3.29 -18.26 -0.30
C ARG A 192 3.46 -16.82 0.19
N HIS A 193 4.42 -16.07 -0.35
CA HIS A 193 4.62 -14.65 -0.05
C HIS A 193 4.05 -13.75 -1.15
N HIS A 194 3.52 -12.59 -0.77
CA HIS A 194 3.23 -11.49 -1.69
C HIS A 194 3.32 -10.14 -0.99
N VAL A 195 3.74 -9.12 -1.73
CA VAL A 195 3.72 -7.72 -1.27
C VAL A 195 2.25 -7.29 -1.14
N GLY A 196 1.88 -6.78 0.04
CA GLY A 196 0.49 -6.43 0.38
C GLY A 196 -0.30 -7.54 1.07
N MET A 197 0.36 -8.61 1.51
CA MET A 197 -0.27 -9.69 2.25
C MET A 197 -0.94 -9.18 3.53
N VAL A 198 -2.22 -9.54 3.68
CA VAL A 198 -3.01 -9.27 4.88
C VAL A 198 -2.63 -10.25 5.99
N LEU A 199 -2.26 -9.71 7.14
CA LEU A 199 -1.91 -10.43 8.36
C LEU A 199 -2.84 -10.04 9.52
N ASP A 200 -3.09 -10.98 10.42
CA ASP A 200 -3.68 -10.72 11.73
C ASP A 200 -2.65 -10.15 12.74
N GLU A 201 -3.07 -9.91 13.97
CA GLU A 201 -2.22 -9.43 15.07
C GLU A 201 -1.12 -10.43 15.51
N HIS A 202 -1.19 -11.67 15.03
CA HIS A 202 -0.26 -12.75 15.32
C HIS A 202 0.65 -13.08 14.12
N GLU A 203 0.71 -12.19 13.13
CA GLU A 203 1.47 -12.36 11.88
C GLU A 203 1.01 -13.58 11.05
N ARG A 204 -0.25 -13.98 11.19
CA ARG A 204 -0.82 -15.10 10.41
C ARG A 204 -1.53 -14.55 9.17
N PRO A 205 -1.24 -15.11 7.99
CA PRO A 205 -1.90 -14.71 6.76
C PRO A 205 -3.31 -15.28 6.64
N VAL A 206 -4.12 -14.65 5.79
CA VAL A 206 -5.44 -15.16 5.42
C VAL A 206 -5.30 -16.40 4.54
N ALA A 207 -5.82 -17.55 5.00
CA ALA A 207 -5.68 -18.84 4.31
C ALA A 207 -6.19 -18.81 2.86
N ASP A 208 -7.37 -18.25 2.64
CA ASP A 208 -7.99 -18.15 1.31
C ASP A 208 -7.12 -17.37 0.31
N HIS A 209 -6.39 -16.34 0.78
CA HIS A 209 -5.45 -15.59 -0.05
C HIS A 209 -4.27 -16.49 -0.46
N LEU A 210 -3.72 -17.26 0.49
CA LEU A 210 -2.61 -18.17 0.19
C LEU A 210 -3.01 -19.24 -0.83
N GLU A 211 -4.20 -19.84 -0.68
CA GLU A 211 -4.69 -20.83 -1.63
C GLU A 211 -4.92 -20.24 -3.02
N ALA A 212 -5.44 -19.01 -3.09
CA ALA A 212 -5.63 -18.31 -4.35
C ALA A 212 -4.30 -18.04 -5.05
N LEU A 213 -3.29 -17.63 -4.29
CA LEU A 213 -1.93 -17.43 -4.79
C LEU A 213 -1.34 -18.74 -5.31
N ASP A 214 -1.41 -19.83 -4.55
CA ASP A 214 -0.90 -21.14 -4.97
C ASP A 214 -1.56 -21.60 -6.29
N ARG A 215 -2.88 -21.45 -6.41
CA ARG A 215 -3.62 -21.78 -7.65
C ARG A 215 -3.13 -20.95 -8.84
N ALA A 216 -2.94 -19.64 -8.67
CA ALA A 216 -2.50 -18.76 -9.75
C ALA A 216 -1.07 -19.08 -10.22
N LEU A 217 -0.16 -19.38 -9.28
CA LEU A 217 1.22 -19.71 -9.58
C LEU A 217 1.35 -21.09 -10.25
N ALA A 218 0.50 -22.06 -9.89
CA ALA A 218 0.48 -23.37 -10.53
C ALA A 218 0.06 -23.31 -12.01
N VAL A 219 -0.91 -22.46 -12.35
CA VAL A 219 -1.33 -22.25 -13.76
C VAL A 219 -0.22 -21.62 -14.59
N SER A 220 0.52 -20.67 -14.00
CA SER A 220 1.61 -19.96 -14.68
C SER A 220 2.84 -20.84 -14.93
N ALA A 221 2.95 -21.98 -14.22
CA ALA A 221 4.06 -22.93 -14.35
C ALA A 221 3.88 -23.97 -15.47
N VAL A 222 2.71 -24.06 -16.11
CA VAL A 222 2.49 -24.99 -17.23
C VAL A 222 3.09 -24.38 -18.51
N PRO A 223 4.14 -24.97 -19.10
CA PRO A 223 4.70 -24.45 -20.35
C PRO A 223 3.63 -24.55 -21.45
N SER A 224 3.49 -23.50 -22.26
CA SER A 224 2.69 -23.55 -23.49
C SER A 224 3.32 -24.54 -24.46
N GLY A 225 3.00 -25.82 -24.31
CA GLY A 225 3.39 -26.89 -25.22
C GLY A 225 2.67 -26.74 -26.56
N LYS A 226 3.18 -25.88 -27.44
CA LYS A 226 2.91 -25.98 -28.87
C LYS A 226 3.79 -27.10 -29.44
N GLY A 227 3.36 -28.34 -29.22
CA GLY A 227 3.69 -29.42 -30.13
C GLY A 227 2.94 -29.17 -31.43
N VAL A 228 3.64 -28.70 -32.46
CA VAL A 228 3.14 -28.73 -33.84
C VAL A 228 3.40 -30.15 -34.35
N PRO A 229 2.38 -30.95 -34.71
CA PRO A 229 2.61 -32.19 -35.43
C PRO A 229 3.06 -31.86 -36.86
N ALA A 230 4.02 -32.64 -37.34
CA ALA A 230 4.62 -32.57 -38.67
C ALA A 230 3.61 -32.81 -39.80
#